data_AF-A0A1V6E553-F1
#
_entry.id   AF-A0A1V6E553-F1
#
_cell.length_a   1.000
_cell.length_b   1.000
_cell.length_c   1.000
_cell.angle_alpha   90.00
_cell.angle_beta   90.00
_cell.angle_gamma   90.00
#
_symmetry.space_group_name_H-M   'P 1'
#
loop_
_entity.id
_entity.type
_entity.pdbx_description
1 polymer ?
#
loop_
_entity_poly.entity_id
_entity_poly.type
_entity_poly.pdbx_seq_one_letter_code
_entity_poly.pdbx_strand_id
1 'polypeptide(L)'
;MSSLPIIDPSAIENLRELNPGDNDEFLREVAVIYLEDTPERLAELEECLASGDVPRFTRAAHSIKGSSANMGAMVLREIAEKLEHQSKDTPLAQLVPMIAEARAAFAAAEAEIRNIAKL
;
A
#
# COMPACT_ATOMS: atom_id res chain seq x y z
N MET A 1 9.14 -15.74 -16.34
CA MET A 1 8.15 -15.30 -15.32
C MET A 1 8.38 -13.81 -15.17
N SER A 2 7.55 -12.97 -15.80
CA SER A 2 7.76 -11.52 -15.73
C SER A 2 7.57 -11.08 -14.29
N SER A 3 8.63 -10.57 -13.65
CA SER A 3 8.48 -9.88 -12.38
C SER A 3 7.59 -8.67 -12.63
N LEU A 4 6.48 -8.55 -11.91
CA LEU A 4 5.71 -7.32 -11.91
C LEU A 4 6.66 -6.17 -11.54
N PRO A 5 6.57 -5.01 -12.21
CA PRO A 5 7.32 -3.85 -11.77
C PRO A 5 6.89 -3.50 -10.33
N ILE A 6 7.82 -3.02 -9.51
CA ILE A 6 7.55 -2.64 -8.12
C ILE A 6 6.44 -1.58 -8.07
N ILE A 7 6.51 -0.63 -9.00
CA ILE A 7 5.50 0.40 -9.25
C ILE A 7 5.01 0.30 -10.70
N ASP A 8 3.70 0.22 -10.90
CA ASP A 8 3.08 0.29 -12.24
C ASP A 8 3.33 1.68 -12.86
N PRO A 9 4.10 1.78 -13.96
CA PRO A 9 4.38 3.06 -14.60
C PRO A 9 3.11 3.80 -15.05
N SER A 10 2.05 3.05 -15.38
CA SER A 10 0.78 3.62 -15.85
C SER A 10 0.07 4.40 -14.75
N ALA A 11 0.20 3.97 -13.50
CA ALA A 11 -0.37 4.67 -12.34
C ALA A 11 0.32 6.03 -12.13
N ILE A 12 1.65 6.07 -12.29
CA ILE A 12 2.43 7.31 -12.19
C ILE A 12 2.07 8.27 -13.33
N GLU A 13 1.91 7.76 -14.55
CA GLU A 13 1.49 8.60 -15.68
C GLU A 13 0.09 9.19 -15.46
N ASN A 14 -0.86 8.37 -15.00
CA ASN A 14 -2.20 8.86 -14.65
C ASN A 14 -2.16 9.97 -13.59
N LEU A 15 -1.28 9.85 -12.57
CA LEU A 15 -1.11 10.91 -11.57
C LEU A 15 -0.56 12.22 -12.18
N ARG A 16 0.37 12.12 -13.13
CA ARG A 16 0.89 13.31 -13.87
C ARG A 16 -0.17 13.95 -14.75
N GLU A 17 -1.01 13.15 -15.40
CA GLU A 17 -2.09 13.63 -16.25
C GLU A 17 -3.19 14.38 -15.49
N LEU A 18 -3.32 14.18 -14.17
CA LEU A 18 -4.28 14.92 -13.34
C LEU A 18 -3.90 16.40 -13.16
N ASN A 19 -2.61 16.76 -13.28
CA ASN A 19 -2.15 18.14 -13.21
C ASN A 19 -0.98 18.42 -14.16
N PRO A 20 -1.22 18.43 -15.48
CA PRO A 20 -0.16 18.52 -16.47
C PRO A 20 0.55 19.88 -16.40
N GLY A 21 1.89 19.84 -16.39
CA GLY A 21 2.72 21.06 -16.39
C GLY A 21 3.05 21.62 -15.01
N ASP A 22 2.69 20.93 -13.93
CA ASP A 22 3.00 21.31 -12.54
C ASP A 22 4.40 20.87 -12.06
N ASN A 23 5.22 20.32 -12.97
CA ASN A 23 6.54 19.76 -12.65
C ASN A 23 6.53 18.66 -11.58
N ASP A 24 5.56 17.73 -11.65
CA ASP A 24 5.39 16.59 -10.73
C ASP A 24 5.07 17.05 -9.29
N GLU A 25 4.53 18.25 -9.07
CA GLU A 25 4.17 18.75 -7.74
C GLU A 25 3.04 17.92 -7.12
N PHE A 26 1.95 17.71 -7.86
CA PHE A 26 0.84 16.86 -7.42
C PHE A 26 1.29 15.42 -7.14
N LEU A 27 2.15 14.87 -8.00
CA LEU A 27 2.73 13.54 -7.78
C LEU A 27 3.51 13.48 -6.46
N ARG A 28 4.33 14.50 -6.15
CA ARG A 28 5.07 14.57 -4.89
C ARG A 28 4.15 14.65 -3.68
N GLU A 29 3.09 15.46 -3.73
CA GLU A 29 2.11 15.56 -2.63
C GLU A 29 1.44 14.21 -2.35
N VAL A 30 0.93 13.55 -3.39
CA VAL A 30 0.29 12.23 -3.26
C VAL A 30 1.28 11.18 -2.75
N ALA A 31 2.52 11.20 -3.25
CA ALA A 31 3.58 10.31 -2.80
C ALA A 31 3.91 10.52 -1.30
N VAL A 32 4.04 11.77 -0.84
CA VAL A 32 4.28 12.06 0.59
C VAL A 32 3.15 11.52 1.45
N ILE A 33 1.89 11.82 1.10
CA ILE A 33 0.72 11.33 1.84
C ILE A 33 0.72 9.79 1.91
N TYR A 34 1.01 9.12 0.79
CA TYR A 34 1.08 7.66 0.75
C TYR A 34 2.19 7.09 1.65
N LEU A 35 3.38 7.69 1.62
CA LEU A 35 4.53 7.28 2.40
C LEU A 35 4.36 7.51 3.90
N GLU A 36 3.55 8.50 4.30
CA GLU A 36 3.21 8.78 5.69
C GLU A 36 2.06 7.91 6.21
N ASP A 37 0.98 7.74 5.44
CA ASP A 37 -0.22 7.00 5.87
C ASP A 37 -0.01 5.48 5.89
N THR A 38 0.67 4.91 4.88
CA THR A 38 0.77 3.45 4.73
C THR A 38 1.47 2.77 5.93
N PRO A 39 2.58 3.30 6.50
CA PRO A 39 3.16 2.78 7.73
C PRO A 39 2.20 2.75 8.92
N GLU A 40 1.34 3.77 9.06
CA GLU A 40 0.32 3.80 10.11
C GLU A 40 -0.67 2.66 9.92
N ARG A 41 -1.22 2.48 8.71
CA ARG A 41 -2.17 1.40 8.44
C ARG A 41 -1.55 0.02 8.64
N LEU A 42 -0.27 -0.16 8.30
CA LEU A 42 0.46 -1.40 8.57
C LEU A 42 0.61 -1.66 10.08
N ALA A 43 0.86 -0.62 10.87
CA ALA A 43 0.88 -0.74 12.33
C ALA A 43 -0.51 -1.08 12.90
N GLU A 44 -1.59 -0.50 12.35
CA GLU A 44 -2.95 -0.83 12.77
C GLU A 44 -3.30 -2.30 12.55
N LEU A 45 -2.84 -2.91 11.46
CA LEU A 45 -3.01 -4.34 11.21
C LEU A 45 -2.39 -5.18 12.34
N GLU A 46 -1.20 -4.80 12.82
CA GLU A 46 -0.52 -5.50 13.90
C GLU A 46 -1.19 -5.31 15.25
N GLU A 47 -1.67 -4.10 15.55
CA GLU A 47 -2.44 -3.83 16.77
C GLU A 47 -3.71 -4.68 16.84
N CYS A 48 -4.37 -4.87 15.69
CA CYS A 48 -5.57 -5.70 15.58
C CYS A 48 -5.30 -7.19 15.86
N LEU A 49 -4.05 -7.67 15.72
CA LEU A 49 -3.68 -9.04 16.11
C LEU A 49 -3.87 -9.26 17.61
N ALA A 50 -3.52 -8.26 18.43
CA ALA A 50 -3.61 -8.34 19.88
C ALA A 50 -5.05 -8.12 20.38
N SER A 51 -5.79 -7.21 19.75
CA SER A 51 -7.17 -6.91 20.16
C SER A 51 -8.22 -7.85 19.57
N GLY A 52 -7.90 -8.56 18.48
CA GLY A 52 -8.87 -9.37 17.73
C GLY A 52 -9.91 -8.55 16.95
N ASP A 53 -9.67 -7.24 16.74
CA ASP A 53 -10.61 -6.34 16.07
C ASP A 53 -10.59 -6.55 14.55
N VAL A 54 -11.36 -7.55 14.10
CA VAL A 54 -11.53 -7.88 12.67
C VAL A 54 -12.05 -6.67 11.87
N PRO A 55 -13.11 -5.94 12.27
CA PRO A 55 -13.56 -4.78 11.51
C PRO A 55 -12.48 -3.71 11.30
N ARG A 56 -11.67 -3.40 12.32
CA ARG A 56 -10.56 -2.44 12.18
C ARG A 56 -9.47 -2.98 11.26
N PHE A 57 -9.12 -4.26 11.39
CA PHE A 57 -8.16 -4.93 10.51
C PHE A 57 -8.59 -4.84 9.04
N THR A 58 -9.84 -5.22 8.74
CA THR A 58 -10.37 -5.21 7.37
C THR A 58 -10.33 -3.80 6.78
N ARG A 59 -10.66 -2.76 7.57
CA ARG A 59 -10.59 -1.37 7.11
C ARG A 59 -9.17 -0.91 6.83
N ALA A 60 -8.21 -1.23 7.70
CA ALA A 60 -6.80 -0.90 7.48
C ALA A 60 -6.27 -1.56 6.19
N ALA A 61 -6.59 -2.85 5.98
CA ALA A 61 -6.23 -3.56 4.75
C ALA A 61 -6.89 -2.93 3.51
N HIS A 62 -8.16 -2.55 3.59
CA HIS A 62 -8.87 -1.85 2.52
C HIS A 62 -8.22 -0.52 2.15
N SER A 63 -7.83 0.29 3.15
CA SER A 63 -7.13 1.56 2.94
C SER A 63 -5.81 1.36 2.21
N ILE A 64 -4.97 0.42 2.67
CA ILE A 64 -3.69 0.08 2.02
C ILE A 64 -3.92 -0.36 0.57
N LYS A 65 -4.95 -1.19 0.32
CA LYS A 65 -5.28 -1.65 -1.04
C LYS A 65 -5.59 -0.46 -1.96
N GLY A 66 -6.45 0.45 -1.53
CA GLY A 66 -6.86 1.61 -2.32
C GLY A 66 -5.69 2.58 -2.59
N SER A 67 -4.95 2.94 -1.55
CA SER A 67 -3.80 3.85 -1.68
C SER A 67 -2.68 3.25 -2.52
N SER A 68 -2.42 1.94 -2.37
CA SER A 68 -1.42 1.23 -3.19
C SER A 68 -1.85 1.07 -4.64
N ALA A 69 -3.16 0.96 -4.92
CA ALA A 69 -3.66 0.97 -6.30
C ALA A 69 -3.43 2.32 -6.98
N ASN A 70 -3.65 3.43 -6.26
CA ASN A 70 -3.41 4.77 -6.79
C ASN A 70 -1.94 5.03 -7.09
N MET A 71 -1.03 4.55 -6.23
CA MET A 71 0.42 4.68 -6.42
C MET A 71 1.03 3.64 -7.36
N GLY A 72 0.27 2.65 -7.80
CA GLY A 72 0.79 1.54 -8.61
C GLY A 72 1.65 0.53 -7.85
N ALA A 73 1.62 0.52 -6.51
CA ALA A 73 2.33 -0.47 -5.67
C ALA A 73 1.64 -1.84 -5.71
N MET A 74 1.75 -2.53 -6.86
CA MET A 74 0.92 -3.68 -7.22
C MET A 74 1.07 -4.85 -6.24
N VAL A 75 2.28 -5.15 -5.81
CA VAL A 75 2.53 -6.26 -4.87
C VAL A 75 1.86 -5.98 -3.52
N LEU A 76 1.99 -4.76 -2.99
CA LEU A 76 1.35 -4.40 -1.72
C LEU A 76 -0.18 -4.38 -1.85
N ARG A 77 -0.71 -3.87 -2.96
CA ARG A 77 -2.15 -3.90 -3.26
C ARG A 77 -2.70 -5.33 -3.21
N GLU A 78 -2.04 -6.29 -3.87
CA GLU A 78 -2.48 -7.69 -3.89
C GLU A 78 -2.46 -8.33 -2.51
N ILE A 79 -1.42 -8.06 -1.72
CA ILE A 79 -1.32 -8.57 -0.34
C ILE A 79 -2.44 -7.96 0.53
N ALA A 80 -2.65 -6.64 0.43
CA ALA A 80 -3.69 -5.93 1.16
C ALA A 80 -5.09 -6.45 0.80
N GLU A 81 -5.35 -6.74 -0.48
CA GLU A 81 -6.59 -7.36 -0.92
C GLU A 81 -6.80 -8.74 -0.30
N LYS A 82 -5.76 -9.59 -0.23
CA LYS A 82 -5.85 -10.89 0.43
C LYS A 82 -6.09 -10.74 1.93
N LEU A 83 -5.41 -9.81 2.61
CA LEU A 83 -5.62 -9.51 4.04
C LEU A 83 -7.07 -9.06 4.30
N GLU A 84 -7.61 -8.15 3.48
CA GLU A 84 -8.98 -7.67 3.56
C GLU A 84 -9.99 -8.82 3.45
N HIS A 85 -9.82 -9.71 2.48
CA HIS A 85 -10.72 -10.85 2.28
C HIS A 85 -10.58 -11.90 3.39
N GLN A 86 -9.35 -12.35 3.67
CA GLN A 86 -9.10 -13.44 4.61
C GLN A 86 -9.43 -13.07 6.05
N SER A 87 -9.36 -11.79 6.43
CA SER A 87 -9.72 -11.33 7.78
C SER A 87 -11.14 -11.70 8.22
N LYS A 88 -12.05 -11.95 7.27
CA LYS A 88 -13.46 -12.31 7.54
C LYS A 88 -13.64 -13.78 7.92
N ASP A 89 -12.80 -14.65 7.39
CA ASP A 89 -12.96 -16.11 7.46
C ASP A 89 -11.79 -16.82 8.17
N THR A 90 -10.69 -16.09 8.43
CA THR A 90 -9.45 -16.62 9.01
C THR A 90 -9.12 -15.87 10.30
N PRO A 91 -8.76 -16.57 11.40
CA PRO A 91 -8.29 -15.91 12.61
C PRO A 91 -7.09 -14.99 12.32
N LEU A 92 -7.11 -13.74 12.80
CA LEU A 92 -6.08 -12.75 12.49
C LEU A 92 -4.66 -13.21 12.85
N ALA A 93 -4.51 -14.04 13.89
CA ALA A 93 -3.23 -14.64 14.28
C ALA A 93 -2.57 -15.49 13.18
N GLN A 94 -3.35 -16.01 12.22
CA GLN A 94 -2.81 -16.76 11.07
C GLN A 94 -2.36 -15.86 9.92
N LEU A 95 -2.72 -14.56 9.95
CA LEU A 95 -2.38 -13.59 8.91
C LEU A 95 -1.04 -12.86 9.18
N VAL A 96 -0.40 -13.13 10.32
CA VAL A 96 0.89 -12.53 10.71
C VAL A 96 1.97 -12.63 9.62
N PRO A 97 2.16 -13.79 8.94
CA PRO A 97 3.15 -13.88 7.87
C PRO A 97 2.85 -12.92 6.71
N MET A 98 1.57 -12.75 6.36
CA MET A 98 1.16 -11.85 5.27
C MET A 98 1.33 -10.38 5.64
N ILE A 99 1.24 -10.00 6.91
CA ILE A 99 1.55 -8.64 7.36
C ILE A 99 3.05 -8.35 7.20
N ALA A 100 3.91 -9.32 7.51
CA ALA A 100 5.34 -9.19 7.27
C ALA A 100 5.67 -9.06 5.78
N GLU A 101 5.00 -9.84 4.92
CA GLU A 101 5.08 -9.70 3.46
C GLU A 101 4.62 -8.31 2.99
N ALA A 102 3.53 -7.79 3.56
CA ALA A 102 3.03 -6.45 3.25
C ALA A 102 4.06 -5.36 3.62
N ARG A 103 4.72 -5.48 4.78
CA ARG A 103 5.80 -4.55 5.18
C ARG A 103 6.99 -4.59 4.23
N ALA A 104 7.40 -5.78 3.81
CA ALA A 104 8.50 -5.93 2.85
C ALA A 104 8.14 -5.35 1.47
N ALA A 105 6.90 -5.59 1.01
CA ALA A 105 6.39 -5.02 -0.24
C ALA A 105 6.31 -3.48 -0.16
N PHE A 106 5.86 -2.93 0.97
CA PHE A 106 5.86 -1.49 1.19
C PHE A 106 7.28 -0.90 1.15
N ALA A 107 8.26 -1.51 1.83
CA ALA A 107 9.64 -1.02 1.83
C ALA A 107 10.25 -0.97 0.41
N ALA A 108 9.93 -1.96 -0.43
CA ALA A 108 10.34 -1.96 -1.83
C ALA A 108 9.63 -0.84 -2.63
N ALA A 109 8.32 -0.67 -2.44
CA ALA A 109 7.54 0.38 -3.08
C ALA A 109 7.98 1.78 -2.65
N GLU A 110 8.28 1.98 -1.36
CA GLU A 110 8.75 3.25 -0.80
C GLU A 110 10.05 3.69 -1.48
N ALA A 111 11.02 2.79 -1.61
CA ALA A 111 12.30 3.11 -2.24
C ALA A 111 12.10 3.59 -3.70
N GLU A 112 11.23 2.91 -4.44
CA GLU A 112 10.95 3.25 -5.84
C GLU A 112 10.13 4.54 -5.97
N ILE A 113 9.13 4.76 -5.10
CA ILE A 113 8.34 5.99 -5.07
C ILE A 113 9.22 7.20 -4.78
N ARG A 114 10.14 7.11 -3.81
CA ARG A 114 11.08 8.20 -3.50
C ARG A 114 11.96 8.53 -4.71
N ASN A 115 12.44 7.52 -5.43
CA ASN A 115 13.20 7.72 -6.66
C ASN A 115 12.39 8.42 -7.75
N ILE A 116 11.15 7.97 -7.99
CA ILE A 116 10.26 8.51 -9.03
C ILE A 116 9.83 9.95 -8.70
N ALA A 117 9.41 10.19 -7.46
CA ALA A 117 8.90 11.48 -7.00
C ALA A 117 10.01 12.48 -6.66
N LYS A 118 11.28 12.05 -6.61
CA LYS A 118 12.45 12.86 -6.23
C LYS A 118 12.31 13.44 -4.82
N LEU A 119 11.91 12.59 -3.88
CA LEU A 119 11.75 12.89 -2.45
C LEU A 119 13.00 12.51 -1.64
#